data_AF-E1TFY0-F1
#
_entry.id   AF-E1TFY0-F1
#
_cell.length_a   1.000
_cell.length_b   1.000
_cell.length_c   1.000
_cell.angle_alpha   90.00
_cell.angle_beta   90.00
_cell.angle_gamma   90.00
#
_symmetry.space_group_name_H-M   'P 1'
#
loop_
_entity.id
_entity.type
_entity.pdbx_description
1 polymer ?
#
loop_
_entity_poly.entity_id
_entity_poly.type
_entity_poly.pdbx_seq_one_letter_code
_entity_poly.pdbx_strand_id
1 'polypeptide(L)'
;MRYHLALTLAAAVAASAAANAQTSTNGDTGALQCAIGKVTGVGGSEQSVREYLATPPRDQYRYLADNPIQCRISDEGRASACTGITTLRREQVSVYDQIDSSLTAVVARVELDHGTYPVLIAVPRQDVQCQE
;
A
#
# COMPACT_ATOMS: atom_id res chain seq x y z
N MET A 1 -50.32 11.77 47.28
CA MET A 1 -50.46 11.03 46.01
C MET A 1 -49.16 11.33 45.23
N ARG A 2 -48.19 10.42 44.97
CA ARG A 2 -48.27 9.07 44.35
C ARG A 2 -49.14 9.15 43.08
N TYR A 3 -48.71 8.99 41.83
CA TYR A 3 -47.52 8.40 41.19
C TYR A 3 -47.26 9.16 39.85
N HIS A 4 -46.25 8.93 38.98
CA HIS A 4 -45.06 8.06 38.90
C HIS A 4 -43.98 8.80 38.04
N LEU A 5 -42.76 8.28 37.90
CA LEU A 5 -41.89 8.55 36.73
C LEU A 5 -42.15 7.51 35.64
N ALA A 6 -42.12 7.92 34.37
CA ALA A 6 -42.00 7.03 33.21
C ALA A 6 -40.91 7.58 32.29
N LEU A 7 -39.65 7.19 32.55
CA LEU A 7 -38.50 7.53 31.72
C LEU A 7 -38.41 6.54 30.55
N THR A 8 -38.86 6.93 29.36
CA THR A 8 -38.77 6.08 28.16
C THR A 8 -37.36 6.12 27.57
N LEU A 9 -36.51 5.17 27.97
CA LEU A 9 -35.28 4.85 27.23
C LEU A 9 -35.67 4.23 25.87
N ALA A 10 -35.62 5.02 24.81
CA ALA A 10 -35.60 4.49 23.46
C ALA A 10 -34.22 3.87 23.20
N ALA A 11 -34.13 2.54 23.24
CA ALA A 11 -32.93 1.82 22.85
C ALA A 11 -32.71 1.99 21.33
N ALA A 12 -31.82 2.91 20.96
CA ALA A 12 -31.36 3.04 19.58
C ALA A 12 -30.59 1.78 19.21
N VAL A 13 -31.23 0.88 18.46
CA VAL A 13 -30.56 -0.28 17.88
C VAL A 13 -29.65 0.22 16.77
N ALA A 14 -28.40 0.53 17.13
CA ALA A 14 -27.35 0.76 16.16
C ALA A 14 -27.15 -0.55 15.39
N ALA A 15 -27.77 -0.65 14.21
CA ALA A 15 -27.45 -1.69 13.25
C ALA A 15 -26.00 -1.46 12.82
N SER A 16 -25.08 -2.16 13.48
CA SER A 16 -23.72 -2.29 13.02
C SER A 16 -23.78 -2.92 11.64
N ALA A 17 -23.63 -2.08 10.61
CA ALA A 17 -23.39 -2.54 9.27
C ALA A 17 -22.14 -3.41 9.33
N ALA A 18 -22.33 -4.72 9.25
CA ALA A 18 -21.24 -5.64 9.00
C ALA A 18 -20.65 -5.20 7.66
N ALA A 19 -19.49 -4.55 7.72
CA ALA A 19 -18.67 -4.28 6.56
C ALA A 19 -18.14 -5.63 6.08
N ASN A 20 -19.00 -6.36 5.38
CA ASN A 20 -18.63 -7.53 4.61
C ASN A 20 -17.63 -7.04 3.58
N ALA A 21 -16.34 -7.20 3.88
CA ALA A 21 -15.28 -6.97 2.92
C ALA A 21 -15.52 -7.94 1.76
N GLN A 22 -16.13 -7.43 0.69
CA GLN A 22 -16.38 -8.18 -0.52
C GLN A 22 -15.02 -8.41 -1.19
N THR A 23 -14.34 -9.50 -0.83
CA THR A 23 -13.31 -10.06 -1.69
C THR A 23 -13.97 -10.38 -3.02
N SER A 24 -13.63 -9.62 -4.06
CA SER A 24 -14.20 -9.74 -5.39
C SER A 24 -13.79 -11.05 -6.03
N THR A 25 -14.58 -12.10 -5.80
CA THR A 25 -14.40 -13.40 -6.45
C THR A 25 -14.73 -13.26 -7.94
N ASN A 26 -13.68 -13.26 -8.76
CA ASN A 26 -13.67 -13.39 -10.22
C ASN A 26 -14.32 -12.24 -11.02
N GLY A 27 -13.54 -11.19 -11.27
CA GLY A 27 -13.66 -10.32 -12.45
C GLY A 27 -12.36 -10.39 -13.25
N ASP A 28 -12.45 -10.60 -14.57
CA ASP A 28 -11.30 -10.94 -15.42
C ASP A 28 -10.48 -9.71 -15.84
N THR A 29 -9.52 -9.31 -15.01
CA THR A 29 -8.46 -8.34 -15.36
C THR A 29 -7.12 -8.71 -14.73
N GLY A 30 -6.35 -9.57 -15.39
CA GLY A 30 -4.88 -9.58 -15.34
C GLY A 30 -4.18 -9.79 -13.98
N ALA A 31 -4.88 -10.21 -12.94
CA ALA A 31 -4.41 -10.26 -11.55
C ALA A 31 -3.05 -10.95 -11.37
N LEU A 32 -2.21 -10.43 -10.46
CA LEU A 32 -1.00 -11.14 -10.04
C LEU A 32 -1.38 -12.35 -9.18
N GLN A 33 -0.69 -13.47 -9.42
CA GLN A 33 -1.16 -14.80 -9.05
C GLN A 33 -0.77 -15.24 -7.62
N CYS A 34 -0.17 -14.36 -6.82
CA CYS A 34 0.41 -14.70 -5.51
C CYS A 34 0.13 -13.63 -4.46
N ALA A 35 -0.05 -14.06 -3.20
CA ALA A 35 -0.18 -13.16 -2.05
C ALA A 35 1.17 -12.68 -1.51
N ILE A 36 2.24 -13.45 -1.71
CA ILE A 36 3.61 -13.14 -1.27
C ILE A 36 4.55 -13.19 -2.47
N GLY A 37 5.35 -12.14 -2.63
CA GLY A 37 6.37 -12.03 -3.68
C GLY A 37 7.76 -11.72 -3.12
N LYS A 38 8.74 -11.70 -4.02
CA LYS A 38 10.05 -11.08 -3.86
C LYS A 38 10.18 -9.96 -4.89
N VAL A 39 10.62 -8.77 -4.47
CA VAL A 39 10.87 -7.65 -5.39
C VAL A 39 12.35 -7.32 -5.47
N THR A 40 12.86 -7.25 -6.69
CA THR A 40 14.23 -6.78 -6.97
C THR A 40 14.18 -5.72 -8.05
N GLY A 41 14.46 -4.47 -7.68
CA GLY A 41 14.29 -3.33 -8.58
C GLY A 41 13.98 -2.05 -7.82
N VAL A 42 12.98 -1.29 -8.28
CA VAL A 42 12.58 -0.03 -7.67
C VAL A 42 11.14 -0.06 -7.17
N GLY A 43 10.84 0.75 -6.14
CA GLY A 43 9.48 0.95 -5.67
C GLY A 43 9.31 2.28 -4.96
N GLY A 44 8.08 2.80 -4.89
CA GLY A 44 7.84 4.11 -4.28
C GLY A 44 6.39 4.57 -4.43
N SER A 45 6.19 5.89 -4.45
CA SER A 45 4.90 6.44 -4.87
C SER A 45 4.65 6.10 -6.34
N GLU A 46 3.40 5.87 -6.73
CA GLU A 46 3.05 5.52 -8.12
C GLU A 46 3.59 6.57 -9.11
N GLN A 47 3.39 7.85 -8.80
CA GLN A 47 3.90 8.97 -9.59
C GLN A 47 5.43 8.91 -9.73
N SER A 48 6.16 8.78 -8.62
CA SER A 48 7.64 8.76 -8.66
C SER A 48 8.21 7.54 -9.38
N VAL A 49 7.52 6.39 -9.33
CA VAL A 49 7.90 5.20 -10.11
C VAL A 49 7.67 5.44 -11.61
N ARG A 50 6.55 6.04 -12.01
CA ARG A 50 6.30 6.40 -13.43
C ARG A 50 7.33 7.41 -13.95
N GLU A 51 7.64 8.43 -13.15
CA GLU A 51 8.67 9.43 -13.49
C GLU A 51 10.08 8.82 -13.61
N TYR A 52 10.45 7.89 -12.71
CA TYR A 52 11.70 7.13 -12.82
C TYR A 52 11.76 6.28 -14.09
N LEU A 53 10.68 5.58 -14.43
CA LEU A 53 10.61 4.75 -15.65
C LEU A 53 10.64 5.59 -16.94
N ALA A 54 10.12 6.82 -16.89
CA ALA A 54 10.23 7.80 -17.98
C ALA A 54 11.59 8.52 -18.03
N THR A 55 12.39 8.47 -16.96
CA THR A 55 13.71 9.09 -16.89
C THR A 55 14.71 8.31 -17.76
N PRO A 56 15.55 8.99 -18.60
CA PRO A 56 16.57 8.31 -19.40
C PRO A 56 17.51 7.45 -18.52
N PRO A 57 17.93 6.24 -18.96
CA PRO A 57 18.71 5.33 -18.11
C PRO A 57 19.99 5.90 -17.48
N ARG A 58 20.67 6.84 -18.17
CA ARG A 58 21.85 7.56 -17.65
C ARG A 58 21.53 8.50 -16.46
N ASP A 59 20.30 8.98 -16.38
CA ASP A 59 19.80 9.95 -15.40
C ASP A 59 19.06 9.26 -14.24
N GLN A 60 18.65 7.99 -14.40
CA GLN A 60 17.94 7.20 -13.38
C GLN A 60 18.69 7.08 -12.05
N TYR A 61 20.02 6.92 -12.07
CA TYR A 61 20.84 6.91 -10.84
C TYR A 61 20.70 8.22 -10.04
N ARG A 62 20.70 9.36 -10.74
CA ARG A 62 20.52 10.67 -10.13
C ARG A 62 19.08 10.86 -9.62
N TYR A 63 18.08 10.41 -10.38
CA TYR A 63 16.68 10.43 -9.92
C TYR A 63 16.49 9.68 -8.59
N LEU A 64 17.11 8.49 -8.42
CA LEU A 64 17.07 7.74 -7.16
C LEU A 64 17.71 8.50 -5.98
N ALA A 65 18.81 9.21 -6.23
CA ALA A 65 19.52 9.98 -5.20
C ALA A 65 18.78 11.29 -4.84
N ASP A 66 18.19 11.96 -5.84
CA ASP A 66 17.51 13.25 -5.67
C ASP A 66 16.09 13.10 -5.09
N ASN A 67 15.45 11.92 -5.22
CA ASN A 67 14.05 11.67 -4.83
C ASN A 67 13.90 10.47 -3.87
N PRO A 68 14.61 10.43 -2.73
CA PRO A 68 14.50 9.33 -1.77
C PRO A 68 13.07 9.21 -1.24
N ILE A 69 12.64 7.98 -0.97
CA ILE A 69 11.29 7.72 -0.45
C ILE A 69 11.09 8.39 0.92
N GLN A 70 9.98 9.10 1.06
CA GLN A 70 9.56 9.77 2.28
C GLN A 70 8.08 9.45 2.51
N CYS A 71 7.68 9.27 3.77
CA CYS A 71 6.30 8.98 4.15
C CYS A 71 5.92 9.76 5.42
N ARG A 72 4.65 10.10 5.55
CA ARG A 72 4.09 10.58 6.82
C ARG A 72 3.81 9.38 7.72
N ILE A 73 4.47 9.34 8.88
CA ILE A 73 4.23 8.34 9.92
C ILE A 73 3.21 8.91 10.91
N SER A 74 2.12 8.19 11.16
CA SER A 74 1.15 8.53 12.22
C SER A 74 1.62 8.07 13.60
N ASP A 75 0.99 8.56 14.67
CA ASP A 75 1.32 8.17 16.05
C ASP A 75 1.16 6.66 16.33
N GLU A 76 0.31 5.98 15.56
CA GLU A 76 0.12 4.51 15.57
C GLU A 76 1.16 3.76 14.69
N GLY A 77 2.14 4.45 14.13
CA GLY A 77 3.23 3.87 13.34
C GLY A 77 2.88 3.49 11.90
N ARG A 78 1.78 4.00 11.33
CA ARG A 78 1.42 3.74 9.93
C ARG A 78 2.07 4.73 8.98
N ALA A 79 2.70 4.22 7.93
CA ALA A 79 3.18 5.03 6.82
C ALA A 79 2.03 5.40 5.86
N SER A 80 1.99 6.66 5.45
CA SER A 80 0.96 7.22 4.57
C SER A 80 1.51 8.37 3.73
N ALA A 81 0.77 8.77 2.68
CA ALA A 81 1.10 9.92 1.83
C ALA A 81 2.56 9.92 1.35
N CYS A 82 3.04 8.77 0.90
CA CYS A 82 4.44 8.59 0.51
C CYS A 82 4.77 9.23 -0.84
N THR A 83 5.97 9.79 -0.94
CA THR A 83 6.54 10.42 -2.14
C THR A 83 7.95 9.87 -2.38
N GLY A 84 8.48 10.02 -3.59
CA GLY A 84 9.82 9.54 -3.92
C GLY A 84 9.88 8.02 -4.16
N ILE A 85 11.10 7.50 -4.21
CA ILE A 85 11.43 6.16 -4.68
C ILE A 85 12.56 5.53 -3.85
N THR A 86 12.63 4.20 -3.83
CA THR A 86 13.67 3.42 -3.16
C THR A 86 14.04 2.18 -3.98
N THR A 87 15.19 1.57 -3.67
CA THR A 87 15.65 0.32 -4.28
C THR A 87 15.31 -0.86 -3.39
N LEU A 88 14.66 -1.88 -3.95
CA LEU A 88 14.29 -3.12 -3.27
C LEU A 88 15.28 -4.22 -3.66
N ARG A 89 15.91 -4.89 -2.67
CA ARG A 89 17.04 -5.80 -2.91
C ARG A 89 16.67 -7.25 -2.58
N ARG A 90 15.69 -7.79 -3.30
CA ARG A 90 15.06 -9.11 -3.06
C ARG A 90 14.20 -9.09 -1.78
N GLU A 91 13.53 -7.97 -1.53
CA GLU A 91 12.63 -7.81 -0.39
C GLU A 91 11.43 -8.75 -0.52
N GLN A 92 11.05 -9.42 0.57
CA GLN A 92 9.78 -10.13 0.63
C GLN A 92 8.66 -9.11 0.82
N VAL A 93 7.62 -9.19 -0.02
CA VAL A 93 6.49 -8.27 0.00
C VAL A 93 5.17 -9.03 0.03
N SER A 94 4.15 -8.40 0.60
CA SER A 94 2.76 -8.82 0.38
C SER A 94 2.22 -8.11 -0.86
N VAL A 95 1.74 -8.86 -1.85
CA VAL A 95 1.13 -8.32 -3.05
C VAL A 95 -0.32 -7.98 -2.73
N TYR A 96 -0.75 -6.76 -3.07
CA TYR A 96 -2.10 -6.28 -2.77
C TYR A 96 -2.99 -6.24 -4.01
N ASP A 97 -2.59 -5.50 -5.04
CA ASP A 97 -3.42 -5.28 -6.23
C ASP A 97 -2.57 -4.89 -7.45
N GLN A 98 -3.14 -5.03 -8.64
CA GLN A 98 -2.59 -4.49 -9.88
C GLN A 98 -3.05 -3.04 -10.07
N ILE A 99 -2.10 -2.11 -10.14
CA ILE A 99 -2.41 -0.69 -10.40
C ILE A 99 -2.78 -0.52 -11.87
N ASP A 100 -1.97 -1.10 -12.77
CA ASP A 100 -2.24 -1.22 -14.19
C ASP A 100 -1.43 -2.39 -14.80
N SER A 101 -1.42 -2.54 -16.12
CA SER A 101 -0.67 -3.61 -16.80
C SER A 101 0.84 -3.63 -16.51
N SER A 102 1.41 -2.51 -16.06
CA SER A 102 2.84 -2.27 -15.81
C SER A 102 3.22 -2.16 -14.33
N LEU A 103 2.32 -1.75 -13.44
CA LEU A 103 2.58 -1.49 -12.01
C LEU A 103 1.73 -2.35 -11.07
N THR A 104 2.33 -2.74 -9.95
CA THR A 104 1.71 -3.53 -8.87
C THR A 104 1.82 -2.79 -7.55
N ALA A 105 0.76 -2.80 -6.75
CA ALA A 105 0.77 -2.32 -5.37
C ALA A 105 1.23 -3.45 -4.44
N VAL A 106 2.28 -3.20 -3.66
CA VAL A 106 2.85 -4.16 -2.70
C VAL A 106 3.12 -3.49 -1.36
N VAL A 107 3.01 -4.23 -0.26
CA VAL A 107 3.51 -3.80 1.05
C VAL A 107 4.92 -4.33 1.25
N ALA A 108 5.88 -3.42 1.29
CA ALA A 108 7.29 -3.69 1.54
C ALA A 108 7.72 -3.10 2.89
N ARG A 109 8.81 -3.63 3.48
CA ARG A 109 9.50 -2.98 4.60
C ARG A 109 10.48 -1.97 4.04
N VAL A 110 10.29 -0.69 4.37
CA VAL A 110 11.09 0.42 3.87
C VAL A 110 11.75 1.13 5.05
N GLU A 111 13.06 1.37 4.92
CA GLU A 111 13.83 2.19 5.85
C GLU A 111 13.56 3.68 5.60
N LEU A 112 13.21 4.40 6.66
CA LEU A 112 12.93 5.84 6.70
C LEU A 112 13.69 6.43 7.91
N ASP A 113 13.79 7.76 8.01
CA ASP A 113 14.60 8.49 9.00
C ASP A 113 14.45 8.06 10.48
N HIS A 114 13.32 7.44 10.84
CA HIS A 114 13.00 7.03 12.20
C HIS A 114 12.78 5.50 12.37
N GLY A 115 13.09 4.70 11.35
CA GLY A 115 13.05 3.24 11.42
C GLY A 115 12.46 2.57 10.18
N THR A 116 12.18 1.27 10.28
CA THR A 116 11.67 0.45 9.17
C THR A 116 10.16 0.22 9.26
N TYR A 117 9.41 0.78 8.33
CA TYR A 117 7.94 0.75 8.33
C TYR A 117 7.39 -0.17 7.23
N PRO A 118 6.22 -0.82 7.43
CA PRO A 118 5.48 -1.43 6.34
C PRO A 118 4.83 -0.31 5.51
N VAL A 119 5.16 -0.23 4.23
CA VAL A 119 4.70 0.83 3.32
C VAL A 119 4.04 0.19 2.10
N LEU A 120 2.82 0.64 1.77
CA LEU A 120 2.19 0.32 0.49
C LEU A 120 2.83 1.19 -0.60
N ILE A 121 3.51 0.55 -1.54
CA ILE A 121 4.26 1.19 -2.64
C ILE A 121 3.89 0.56 -3.98
N ALA A 122 4.02 1.35 -5.05
CA ALA A 122 4.02 0.85 -6.41
C ALA A 122 5.38 0.24 -6.75
N VAL A 123 5.40 -0.86 -7.50
CA VAL A 123 6.60 -1.48 -8.10
C VAL A 123 6.31 -1.90 -9.55
N PRO A 124 7.31 -1.92 -10.45
CA PRO A 124 7.14 -2.50 -11.77
C PRO A 124 6.73 -3.98 -11.68
N ARG A 125 5.70 -4.38 -12.44
CA ARG A 125 5.18 -5.76 -12.44
C ARG A 125 6.25 -6.80 -12.75
N GLN A 126 7.19 -6.46 -13.63
CA GLN A 126 8.32 -7.31 -14.04
C GLN A 126 9.36 -7.52 -12.90
N ASP A 127 9.40 -6.63 -11.91
CA ASP A 127 10.33 -6.70 -10.77
C ASP A 127 9.78 -7.62 -9.65
N VAL A 128 8.51 -8.03 -9.74
CA VAL A 128 7.81 -8.92 -8.80
C VAL A 128 7.97 -10.38 -9.23
N GLN A 129 8.59 -11.18 -8.37
CA GLN A 129 8.68 -12.63 -8.51
C GLN A 129 7.76 -13.29 -7.48
N CYS A 130 6.72 -13.98 -7.94
CA CYS A 130 5.87 -14.77 -7.05
C CYS A 130 6.69 -15.88 -6.37
N GLN A 131 6.40 -16.13 -5.09
CA GLN A 131 6.88 -17.31 -4.38
C GLN A 131 5.74 -18.32 -4.28
N GLU A 132 6.06 -19.60 -4.50
CA GLU A 132 5.19 -20.75 -4.21
C GLU A 132 5.23 -21.11 -2.72
#